data_AF-A0A1F8TWH9-F1
#
_entry.id   AF-A0A1F8TWH9-F1
#
_cell.length_a   1.000
_cell.length_b   1.000
_cell.length_c   1.000
_cell.angle_alpha   90.00
_cell.angle_beta   90.00
_cell.angle_gamma   90.00
#
_symmetry.space_group_name_H-M   'P 1'
#
loop_
_entity.id
_entity.type
_entity.pdbx_description
1 polymer ?
#
loop_
_entity_poly.entity_id
_entity_poly.type
_entity_poly.pdbx_seq_one_letter_code
_entity_poly.pdbx_strand_id
1 'polypeptide(L)'
;MRKIPMSNSKQQKRDLEQKLKEQLMKLLRLFVFAFLIGWLMAACTPMQAGVSTRNYMLTTGFKDGNLVFLGVGGDINGMVNPTLYANPGEIITVTLINGGEGIHDIYFPKLKVRSKRVSERGESVSITFRVPDQEGVLEYHDSVANHSEIGMVGSLQIFGSAVRQAVNPNGTTDTPGQTSGQPDTQGQIASEGKTIFDTKCAACHTIGGGKLVGPDLKGVTVSRDITWLTNWLKAPDKVLASGDPIATELLKEFNNIPMPNLGLSDAEVSSLVGYFQSVDGTSVAAPAPAQETSGSASATETITQPLTGDPAYGKKLFTGEVALVNGGTHCMACHSVEGVGVLDGGALGPNLTHVYSRYGQSGLAASLESLPFPTMQGVFAGMPLTSSEQVDLLAYFASVDLETETPNQQNFWLVLGSGSALASVWFIGMLFFWPRQRLSLSQRLRKYGKL
;
A
#
# COMPACT_ATOMS: atom_id res chain seq x y z
N MET A 1 -64.06 69.94 -9.74
CA MET A 1 -62.71 69.59 -10.20
C MET A 1 -62.12 68.51 -9.29
N ARG A 2 -62.15 67.22 -9.69
CA ARG A 2 -61.43 66.15 -8.98
C ARG A 2 -60.10 65.90 -9.71
N LYS A 3 -58.98 66.14 -9.04
CA LYS A 3 -57.63 65.84 -9.55
C LYS A 3 -57.40 64.33 -9.50
N ILE A 4 -57.12 63.72 -10.65
CA ILE A 4 -56.63 62.34 -10.76
C ILE A 4 -55.11 62.39 -10.50
N PRO A 5 -54.55 61.62 -9.55
CA PRO A 5 -53.11 61.56 -9.36
C PRO A 5 -52.48 60.63 -10.41
N MET A 6 -51.60 61.17 -11.26
CA MET A 6 -50.74 60.35 -12.11
C MET A 6 -49.66 59.68 -11.26
N SER A 7 -49.80 58.37 -11.07
CA SER A 7 -48.78 57.50 -10.48
C SER A 7 -47.54 57.46 -11.37
N ASN A 8 -46.38 57.73 -10.78
CA ASN A 8 -45.08 57.77 -11.46
C ASN A 8 -44.67 56.34 -11.89
N SER A 9 -44.65 56.10 -13.21
CA SER A 9 -44.28 54.83 -13.87
C SER A 9 -43.01 54.15 -13.30
N LYS A 10 -42.04 54.93 -12.79
CA LYS A 10 -40.83 54.39 -12.14
C LYS A 10 -41.08 53.72 -10.79
N GLN A 11 -42.11 54.12 -10.05
CA GLN A 11 -42.50 53.52 -8.78
C GLN A 11 -43.07 52.11 -9.03
N GLN A 12 -43.99 52.00 -9.99
CA GLN A 12 -44.67 50.76 -10.33
C GLN A 12 -43.69 49.68 -10.86
N LYS A 13 -42.67 50.08 -11.61
CA LYS A 13 -41.63 49.16 -12.09
C LYS A 13 -40.77 48.61 -10.94
N ARG A 14 -40.42 49.44 -9.95
CA ARG A 14 -39.63 49.03 -8.78
C ARG A 14 -40.41 48.07 -7.88
N ASP A 15 -41.70 48.34 -7.67
CA ASP A 15 -42.57 47.46 -6.88
C ASP A 15 -42.75 46.09 -7.55
N LEU A 16 -42.81 46.06 -8.89
CA LEU A 16 -42.91 44.81 -9.64
C LEU A 16 -41.61 44.00 -9.57
N GLU A 17 -40.45 44.64 -9.74
CA GLU A 17 -39.14 43.98 -9.61
C GLU A 17 -38.92 43.43 -8.20
N GLN A 18 -39.36 44.15 -7.17
CA GLN A 18 -39.24 43.71 -5.79
C GLN A 18 -40.14 42.50 -5.49
N LYS A 19 -41.39 42.51 -5.98
CA LYS A 19 -42.30 41.36 -5.88
C LYS A 19 -41.77 40.13 -6.62
N LEU A 20 -41.15 40.32 -7.79
CA LEU A 20 -40.57 39.22 -8.58
C LEU A 20 -39.38 38.58 -7.84
N LYS A 21 -38.50 39.38 -7.25
CA LYS A 21 -37.36 38.89 -6.45
C LYS A 21 -37.81 38.11 -5.21
N GLU A 22 -38.87 38.57 -4.55
CA GLU A 22 -39.40 37.90 -3.37
C GLU A 22 -40.03 36.53 -3.71
N GLN A 23 -40.75 36.45 -4.84
CA GLN A 23 -41.32 35.20 -5.33
C GLN A 23 -40.22 34.21 -5.77
N LEU A 24 -39.19 34.69 -6.46
CA LEU A 24 -38.04 33.87 -6.87
C LEU A 24 -37.30 33.28 -5.67
N MET A 25 -37.08 34.09 -4.62
CA MET A 25 -36.44 33.64 -3.38
C MET A 25 -37.27 32.59 -2.61
N LYS A 26 -38.61 32.70 -2.63
CA LYS A 26 -39.50 31.70 -2.03
C LYS A 26 -39.47 30.37 -2.79
N LEU A 27 -39.46 30.42 -4.13
CA LEU A 27 -39.33 29.23 -4.99
C LEU A 27 -37.97 28.53 -4.81
N LEU A 28 -36.88 29.29 -4.72
CA LEU A 28 -35.54 28.73 -4.50
C LEU A 28 -35.44 28.02 -3.14
N ARG A 29 -36.02 28.59 -2.08
CA ARG A 29 -36.05 27.98 -0.74
C ARG A 29 -36.83 26.67 -0.70
N LEU A 30 -37.97 26.61 -1.40
CA LEU A 30 -38.76 25.39 -1.54
C LEU A 30 -37.99 24.28 -2.27
N PHE A 31 -37.26 24.64 -3.32
CA PHE A 31 -36.47 23.67 -4.10
C PHE A 31 -35.30 23.10 -3.30
N VAL A 32 -34.57 23.94 -2.56
CA VAL A 32 -33.46 23.51 -1.68
C VAL A 32 -33.95 22.59 -0.56
N PHE A 33 -35.14 22.89 0.01
CA PHE A 33 -35.72 22.07 1.08
C PHE A 33 -36.18 20.69 0.57
N ALA A 34 -36.78 20.63 -0.64
CA ALA A 34 -37.17 19.37 -1.27
C ALA A 34 -35.95 18.50 -1.65
N PHE A 35 -34.86 19.12 -2.10
CA PHE A 35 -33.63 18.40 -2.45
C PHE A 35 -32.93 17.80 -1.23
N LEU A 36 -32.94 18.50 -0.09
CA LEU A 36 -32.39 18.00 1.19
C LEU A 36 -33.17 16.79 1.73
N ILE A 37 -34.50 16.76 1.56
CA ILE A 37 -35.34 15.63 2.00
C ILE A 37 -35.18 14.42 1.07
N GLY A 38 -35.02 14.65 -0.24
CA GLY A 38 -34.74 13.57 -1.20
C GLY A 38 -33.40 12.88 -0.97
N TRP A 39 -32.38 13.62 -0.50
CA TRP A 39 -31.06 13.08 -0.19
C TRP A 39 -31.04 12.21 1.08
N LEU A 40 -31.95 12.46 2.02
CA LEU A 40 -32.02 11.70 3.28
C LEU A 40 -32.60 10.28 3.11
N MET A 41 -33.42 10.06 2.06
CA MET A 41 -34.11 8.78 1.84
C MET A 41 -33.33 7.76 1.00
N ALA A 42 -32.19 8.15 0.42
CA ALA A 42 -31.33 7.25 -0.36
C ALA A 42 -30.30 6.47 0.48
N ALA A 43 -30.25 6.69 1.80
CA ALA A 43 -29.23 6.13 2.70
C ALA A 43 -29.66 4.82 3.42
N CYS A 44 -30.82 4.25 3.10
CA CYS A 44 -31.31 3.02 3.74
C CYS A 44 -31.57 1.93 2.69
N THR A 45 -30.49 1.34 2.15
CA THR A 45 -30.53 0.00 1.57
C THR A 45 -29.88 -0.97 2.56
N PRO A 46 -30.52 -2.11 2.90
CA PRO A 46 -29.90 -3.10 3.76
C PRO A 46 -28.74 -3.77 3.03
N MET A 47 -27.56 -3.71 3.63
CA MET A 47 -26.31 -4.29 3.16
C MET A 47 -26.40 -5.82 3.26
N GLN A 48 -26.61 -6.49 2.12
CA GLN A 48 -26.61 -7.94 2.01
C GLN A 48 -25.18 -8.44 2.28
N ALA A 49 -24.99 -9.31 3.28
CA ALA A 49 -23.70 -9.94 3.56
C ALA A 49 -23.26 -10.79 2.35
N GLY A 50 -22.28 -10.30 1.60
CA GLY A 50 -21.71 -11.02 0.46
C GLY A 50 -20.95 -12.25 0.92
N VAL A 51 -21.14 -13.38 0.23
CA VAL A 51 -20.29 -14.56 0.39
C VAL A 51 -18.89 -14.20 -0.11
N SER A 52 -17.90 -14.19 0.78
CA SER A 52 -16.51 -13.89 0.41
C SER A 52 -16.02 -14.92 -0.61
N THR A 53 -15.39 -14.43 -1.69
CA THR A 53 -14.83 -15.25 -2.77
C THR A 53 -13.33 -15.00 -2.86
N ARG A 54 -12.53 -16.06 -2.92
CA ARG A 54 -11.06 -16.00 -3.01
C ARG A 54 -10.56 -16.78 -4.21
N ASN A 55 -9.53 -16.25 -4.87
CA ASN A 55 -8.93 -16.85 -6.04
C ASN A 55 -7.49 -17.24 -5.76
N TYR A 56 -7.11 -18.45 -6.17
CA TYR A 56 -5.76 -18.98 -6.11
C TYR A 56 -5.31 -19.34 -7.51
N MET A 57 -4.07 -19.00 -7.86
CA MET A 57 -3.46 -19.42 -9.10
C MET A 57 -2.24 -20.29 -8.80
N LEU A 58 -2.16 -21.41 -9.49
CA LEU A 58 -1.07 -22.37 -9.42
C LEU A 58 -0.55 -22.58 -10.84
N THR A 59 0.76 -22.67 -11.00
CA THR A 59 1.38 -23.19 -12.22
C THR A 59 2.07 -24.51 -11.93
N THR A 60 2.09 -25.43 -12.88
CA THR A 60 2.94 -26.62 -12.78
C THR A 60 4.39 -26.23 -13.05
N GLY A 61 5.32 -26.94 -12.42
CA GLY A 61 6.75 -26.70 -12.61
C GLY A 61 7.61 -27.89 -12.19
N PHE A 62 8.90 -27.77 -12.47
CA PHE A 62 9.92 -28.70 -12.01
C PHE A 62 10.87 -27.97 -11.07
N LYS A 63 11.06 -28.49 -9.86
CA LYS A 63 12.00 -27.94 -8.88
C LYS A 63 12.65 -29.07 -8.08
N ASP A 64 13.96 -28.99 -7.92
CA ASP A 64 14.78 -29.98 -7.20
C ASP A 64 14.56 -31.43 -7.68
N GLY A 65 14.37 -31.62 -9.00
CA GLY A 65 14.15 -32.93 -9.63
C GLY A 65 12.73 -33.48 -9.51
N ASN A 66 11.82 -32.76 -8.84
CA ASN A 66 10.44 -33.17 -8.61
C ASN A 66 9.46 -32.31 -9.41
N LEU A 67 8.33 -32.91 -9.76
CA LEU A 67 7.17 -32.18 -10.30
C LEU A 67 6.43 -31.53 -9.13
N VAL A 68 6.09 -30.26 -9.28
CA VAL A 68 5.51 -29.46 -8.19
C VAL A 68 4.42 -28.51 -8.68
N PHE A 69 3.51 -28.15 -7.78
CA PHE A 69 2.71 -26.94 -7.94
C PHE A 69 3.52 -25.74 -7.47
N LEU A 70 3.48 -24.65 -8.22
CA LEU A 70 4.06 -23.37 -7.85
C LEU A 70 2.93 -22.37 -7.72
N GLY A 71 2.82 -21.70 -6.57
CA GLY A 71 1.84 -20.62 -6.44
C GLY A 71 2.19 -19.44 -7.34
N VAL A 72 1.16 -18.80 -7.88
CA VAL A 72 1.27 -17.63 -8.75
C VAL A 72 0.42 -16.52 -8.14
N GLY A 73 1.08 -15.45 -7.71
CA GLY A 73 0.44 -14.28 -7.11
C GLY A 73 -0.07 -14.48 -5.68
N GLY A 74 -0.32 -13.34 -5.02
CA GLY A 74 -0.79 -13.25 -3.64
C GLY A 74 0.09 -14.01 -2.63
N ASP A 75 -0.54 -14.45 -1.54
CA ASP A 75 0.11 -15.10 -0.40
C ASP A 75 0.86 -16.38 -0.73
N ILE A 76 0.66 -17.00 -1.90
CA ILE A 76 1.27 -18.30 -2.27
C ILE A 76 2.36 -18.18 -3.34
N ASN A 77 2.66 -16.97 -3.81
CA ASN A 77 3.53 -16.76 -4.97
C ASN A 77 4.92 -17.41 -4.80
N GLY A 78 5.35 -18.20 -5.79
CA GLY A 78 6.65 -18.87 -5.82
C GLY A 78 6.81 -20.04 -4.83
N MET A 79 5.83 -20.29 -3.97
CA MET A 79 5.87 -21.43 -3.06
C MET A 79 5.69 -22.74 -3.80
N VAL A 80 6.52 -23.71 -3.43
CA VAL A 80 6.42 -25.10 -3.88
C VAL A 80 5.31 -25.77 -3.07
N ASN A 81 4.34 -26.35 -3.76
CA ASN A 81 3.21 -27.07 -3.18
C ASN A 81 2.53 -26.28 -2.04
N PRO A 82 2.02 -25.07 -2.34
CA PRO A 82 1.59 -24.16 -1.29
C PRO A 82 0.43 -24.72 -0.46
N THR A 83 0.33 -24.24 0.78
CA THR A 83 -0.89 -24.35 1.55
C THR A 83 -1.84 -23.23 1.12
N LEU A 84 -3.01 -23.59 0.61
CA LEU A 84 -4.12 -22.69 0.35
C LEU A 84 -4.88 -22.44 1.67
N TYR A 85 -5.50 -21.28 1.81
CA TYR A 85 -6.18 -20.87 3.04
C TYR A 85 -7.63 -20.45 2.74
N ALA A 86 -8.56 -20.87 3.58
CA ALA A 86 -9.94 -20.44 3.46
C ALA A 86 -10.68 -20.47 4.79
N ASN A 87 -11.75 -19.69 4.87
CA ASN A 87 -12.70 -19.76 5.96
C ASN A 87 -13.81 -20.80 5.68
N PRO A 88 -14.42 -21.36 6.73
CA PRO A 88 -15.63 -22.16 6.65
C PRO A 88 -16.70 -21.49 5.79
N GLY A 89 -17.22 -22.21 4.78
CA GLY A 89 -18.28 -21.71 3.91
C GLY A 89 -17.85 -20.71 2.82
N GLU A 90 -16.57 -20.32 2.76
CA GLU A 90 -16.00 -19.45 1.72
C GLU A 90 -16.08 -20.11 0.33
N ILE A 91 -16.24 -19.33 -0.73
CA ILE A 91 -16.14 -19.86 -2.10
C ILE A 91 -14.73 -19.60 -2.60
N ILE A 92 -14.02 -20.66 -2.99
CA ILE A 92 -12.67 -20.52 -3.57
C ILE A 92 -12.65 -20.96 -5.02
N THR A 93 -11.93 -20.20 -5.83
CA THR A 93 -11.58 -20.56 -7.22
C THR A 93 -10.10 -20.89 -7.27
N VAL A 94 -9.75 -22.08 -7.74
CA VAL A 94 -8.36 -22.50 -7.97
C VAL A 94 -8.14 -22.63 -9.47
N THR A 95 -7.24 -21.81 -9.99
CA THR A 95 -6.80 -21.82 -11.38
C THR A 95 -5.47 -22.55 -11.48
N LEU A 96 -5.40 -23.60 -12.28
CA LEU A 96 -4.18 -24.31 -12.62
C LEU A 96 -3.74 -23.90 -14.03
N ILE A 97 -2.48 -23.48 -14.16
CA ILE A 97 -1.80 -23.17 -15.41
C ILE A 97 -0.76 -24.26 -15.67
N ASN A 98 -0.73 -24.82 -16.87
CA ASN A 98 0.30 -25.78 -17.24
C ASN A 98 1.60 -25.05 -17.61
N GLY A 99 2.63 -25.16 -16.77
CA GLY A 99 3.94 -24.55 -17.03
C GLY A 99 4.83 -25.34 -17.99
N GLY A 100 4.50 -26.61 -18.25
CA GLY A 100 5.31 -27.54 -19.05
C GLY A 100 4.53 -28.24 -20.16
N GLU A 101 5.12 -29.31 -20.70
CA GLU A 101 4.52 -30.17 -21.73
C GLU A 101 3.81 -31.42 -21.14
N GLY A 102 3.82 -31.55 -19.81
CA GLY A 102 3.15 -32.62 -19.09
C GLY A 102 1.63 -32.43 -19.05
N ILE A 103 0.90 -33.53 -18.84
CA ILE A 103 -0.54 -33.49 -18.59
C ILE A 103 -0.76 -33.40 -17.09
N HIS A 104 -1.56 -32.43 -16.64
CA HIS A 104 -1.78 -32.19 -15.22
C HIS A 104 -3.26 -31.94 -14.93
N ASP A 105 -3.69 -32.29 -13.72
CA ASP A 105 -4.92 -31.77 -13.14
C ASP A 105 -4.73 -31.35 -11.67
N ILE A 106 -5.77 -30.78 -11.08
CA ILE A 106 -5.85 -30.57 -9.64
C ILE A 106 -7.08 -31.29 -9.10
N TYR A 107 -6.86 -32.11 -8.07
CA TYR A 107 -7.90 -32.92 -7.46
C TYR A 107 -7.88 -32.78 -5.94
N PHE A 108 -9.06 -32.57 -5.34
CA PHE A 108 -9.30 -32.52 -3.90
C PHE A 108 -10.06 -33.78 -3.47
N PRO A 109 -9.38 -34.85 -3.00
CA PRO A 109 -10.01 -36.16 -2.78
C PRO A 109 -11.14 -36.14 -1.76
N LYS A 110 -10.96 -35.41 -0.65
CA LYS A 110 -11.98 -35.30 0.42
C LYS A 110 -13.23 -34.55 -0.05
N LEU A 111 -13.08 -33.61 -1.00
CA LEU A 111 -14.19 -32.82 -1.54
C LEU A 111 -14.82 -33.47 -2.78
N LYS A 112 -14.14 -34.46 -3.39
CA LYS A 112 -14.49 -35.05 -4.68
C LYS A 112 -14.60 -34.01 -5.81
N VAL A 113 -13.83 -32.93 -5.71
CA VAL A 113 -13.78 -31.84 -6.70
C VAL A 113 -12.49 -31.98 -7.50
N ARG A 114 -12.59 -31.99 -8.83
CA ARG A 114 -11.43 -32.09 -9.74
C ARG A 114 -11.54 -31.14 -10.92
N SER A 115 -10.40 -30.68 -11.42
CA SER A 115 -10.34 -29.93 -12.68
C SER A 115 -10.41 -30.85 -13.90
N LYS A 116 -10.64 -30.24 -15.07
CA LYS A 116 -10.25 -30.88 -16.33
C LYS A 116 -8.72 -30.99 -16.39
N ARG A 117 -8.23 -31.89 -17.22
CA ARG A 117 -6.80 -31.99 -17.50
C ARG A 117 -6.38 -30.88 -18.44
N VAL A 118 -5.21 -30.31 -18.17
CA VAL A 118 -4.48 -29.40 -19.04
C VAL A 118 -3.27 -30.14 -19.60
N SER A 119 -2.96 -29.92 -20.87
CA SER A 119 -1.92 -30.64 -21.60
C SER A 119 -1.01 -29.74 -22.43
N GLU A 120 -1.49 -28.58 -22.87
CA GLU A 120 -0.68 -27.63 -23.62
C GLU A 120 0.01 -26.63 -22.69
N ARG A 121 1.24 -26.22 -23.01
CA ARG A 121 1.96 -25.22 -22.22
C ARG A 121 1.21 -23.88 -22.25
N GLY A 122 0.97 -23.31 -21.08
CA GLY A 122 0.18 -22.08 -20.91
C GLY A 122 -1.33 -22.31 -20.89
N GLU A 123 -1.81 -23.52 -21.16
CA GLU A 123 -3.22 -23.87 -20.98
C GLU A 123 -3.60 -23.74 -19.51
N SER A 124 -4.80 -23.22 -19.24
CA SER A 124 -5.29 -23.06 -17.88
C SER A 124 -6.70 -23.57 -17.69
N VAL A 125 -6.99 -24.05 -16.49
CA VAL A 125 -8.29 -24.53 -16.07
C VAL A 125 -8.61 -23.98 -14.69
N SER A 126 -9.86 -23.64 -14.43
CA SER A 126 -10.30 -23.18 -13.11
C SER A 126 -11.39 -24.09 -12.54
N ILE A 127 -11.32 -24.34 -11.24
CA ILE A 127 -12.38 -24.98 -10.47
C ILE A 127 -12.83 -24.07 -9.36
N THR A 128 -14.14 -23.94 -9.18
CA THR A 128 -14.75 -23.14 -8.12
C THR A 128 -15.61 -24.04 -7.25
N PHE A 129 -15.40 -23.99 -5.94
CA PHE A 129 -16.17 -24.78 -4.99
C PHE A 129 -16.34 -24.07 -3.65
N ARG A 130 -17.34 -24.50 -2.89
CA ARG A 130 -17.58 -24.02 -1.52
C ARG A 130 -16.74 -24.84 -0.55
N VAL A 131 -16.02 -24.15 0.32
CA VAL A 131 -15.22 -24.75 1.39
C VAL A 131 -16.15 -25.29 2.48
N PRO A 132 -15.91 -26.52 2.99
CA PRO A 132 -16.71 -27.08 4.07
C PRO A 132 -16.74 -26.19 5.31
N ASP A 133 -17.82 -26.29 6.08
CA ASP A 133 -17.94 -25.55 7.35
C ASP A 133 -17.05 -26.13 8.46
N GLN A 134 -16.50 -27.34 8.24
CA GLN A 134 -15.65 -28.03 9.19
C GLN A 134 -14.19 -27.58 9.04
N GLU A 135 -13.59 -27.16 10.16
CA GLU A 135 -12.16 -26.84 10.25
C GLU A 135 -11.27 -28.07 9.97
N GLY A 136 -10.06 -27.81 9.46
CA GLY A 136 -9.07 -28.86 9.24
C GLY A 136 -8.23 -28.65 7.99
N VAL A 137 -7.37 -29.63 7.73
CA VAL A 137 -6.47 -29.65 6.57
C VAL A 137 -6.96 -30.69 5.56
N LEU A 138 -7.17 -30.23 4.33
CA LEU A 138 -7.52 -31.05 3.18
C LEU A 138 -6.32 -31.12 2.24
N GLU A 139 -6.05 -32.28 1.67
CA GLU A 139 -5.00 -32.43 0.65
C GLU A 139 -5.57 -32.12 -0.74
N TYR A 140 -4.75 -31.54 -1.61
CA TYR A 140 -4.97 -31.54 -3.04
C TYR A 140 -3.72 -32.07 -3.76
N HIS A 141 -3.92 -32.75 -4.87
CA HIS A 141 -2.83 -33.36 -5.63
C HIS A 141 -3.08 -33.37 -7.14
N ASP A 142 -2.03 -33.63 -7.92
CA ASP A 142 -2.17 -34.03 -9.32
C ASP A 142 -2.53 -35.51 -9.37
N SER A 143 -3.70 -35.83 -9.94
CA SER A 143 -4.18 -37.20 -10.05
C SER A 143 -3.73 -37.91 -11.32
N VAL A 144 -2.93 -37.26 -12.15
CA VAL A 144 -2.38 -37.84 -13.37
C VAL A 144 -1.20 -38.78 -13.05
N ALA A 145 -1.36 -40.06 -13.39
CA ALA A 145 -0.34 -41.09 -13.24
C ALA A 145 0.28 -41.12 -11.83
N ASN A 146 1.61 -41.01 -11.71
CA ASN A 146 2.34 -40.99 -10.45
C ASN A 146 2.78 -39.58 -10.05
N HIS A 147 2.17 -38.52 -10.60
CA HIS A 147 2.61 -37.13 -10.36
C HIS A 147 2.51 -36.71 -8.88
N SER A 148 1.51 -37.20 -8.15
CA SER A 148 1.43 -37.01 -6.70
C SER A 148 2.56 -37.72 -5.94
N GLU A 149 2.98 -38.91 -6.39
CA GLU A 149 4.05 -39.70 -5.74
C GLU A 149 5.43 -39.08 -5.96
N ILE A 150 5.60 -38.33 -7.04
CA ILE A 150 6.82 -37.56 -7.36
C ILE A 150 6.77 -36.11 -6.88
N GLY A 151 5.76 -35.75 -6.07
CA GLY A 151 5.78 -34.52 -5.29
C GLY A 151 4.68 -33.50 -5.59
N MET A 152 3.77 -33.72 -6.54
CA MET A 152 2.68 -32.76 -6.82
C MET A 152 1.51 -32.89 -5.82
N VAL A 153 1.76 -32.48 -4.58
CA VAL A 153 0.80 -32.54 -3.47
C VAL A 153 0.90 -31.27 -2.65
N GLY A 154 -0.22 -30.55 -2.48
CA GLY A 154 -0.33 -29.40 -1.58
C GLY A 154 -1.48 -29.57 -0.59
N SER A 155 -1.76 -28.53 0.21
CA SER A 155 -2.80 -28.59 1.24
C SER A 155 -3.71 -27.37 1.24
N LEU A 156 -4.94 -27.52 1.75
CA LEU A 156 -5.92 -26.47 1.97
C LEU A 156 -6.25 -26.45 3.47
N GLN A 157 -5.86 -25.37 4.14
CA GLN A 157 -6.14 -25.11 5.54
C GLN A 157 -7.46 -24.34 5.68
N ILE A 158 -8.39 -24.91 6.45
CA ILE A 158 -9.66 -24.28 6.81
C ILE A 158 -9.53 -23.78 8.25
N PHE A 159 -9.68 -22.46 8.47
CA PHE A 159 -9.56 -21.85 9.79
C PHE A 159 -10.82 -22.06 10.65
N GLY A 160 -10.66 -22.28 11.97
CA GLY A 160 -11.79 -22.32 12.90
C GLY A 160 -12.42 -20.95 13.09
N SER A 161 -13.76 -20.88 13.22
CA SER A 161 -14.54 -19.62 13.30
C SER A 161 -14.38 -18.83 14.63
N ALA A 162 -13.22 -18.83 15.28
CA ALA A 162 -13.05 -18.17 16.57
C ALA A 162 -11.70 -17.47 16.76
N VAL A 163 -11.54 -16.27 16.19
CA VAL A 163 -10.76 -15.19 16.84
C VAL A 163 -11.43 -13.83 16.55
N ARG A 164 -12.45 -13.52 17.33
CA ARG A 164 -12.73 -12.14 17.76
C ARG A 164 -12.77 -12.17 19.28
N GLN A 165 -11.60 -12.07 19.91
CA GLN A 165 -11.53 -11.71 21.32
C GLN A 165 -10.77 -10.41 21.45
N ALA A 166 -11.52 -9.39 21.81
CA ALA A 166 -11.03 -8.07 22.17
C ALA A 166 -10.12 -8.20 23.40
N VAL A 167 -8.89 -7.70 23.26
CA VAL A 167 -8.01 -7.42 24.40
C VAL A 167 -8.67 -6.30 25.20
N ASN A 168 -9.04 -6.58 26.45
CA ASN A 168 -9.50 -5.59 27.41
C ASN A 168 -8.28 -5.15 28.26
N PRO A 169 -7.94 -3.85 28.35
CA PRO A 169 -6.78 -3.39 29.08
C PRO A 169 -7.20 -3.11 30.54
N ASN A 170 -7.05 -4.11 31.41
CA ASN A 170 -6.76 -3.95 32.85
C ASN A 170 -6.97 -5.28 33.57
N GLY A 171 -5.88 -5.85 34.07
CA GLY A 171 -5.90 -7.06 34.88
C GLY A 171 -4.52 -7.38 35.43
N THR A 172 -4.07 -6.60 36.41
CA THR A 172 -3.01 -6.97 37.33
C THR A 172 -3.54 -7.96 38.36
N THR A 173 -2.88 -9.10 38.56
CA THR A 173 -2.64 -9.71 39.87
C THR A 173 -1.54 -10.78 39.77
N ASP A 174 -0.65 -10.77 40.75
CA ASP A 174 0.54 -11.59 40.96
C ASP A 174 0.31 -13.11 41.09
N THR A 175 1.37 -13.87 40.78
CA THR A 175 1.60 -15.34 40.83
C THR A 175 1.65 -15.90 42.28
N PRO A 176 1.55 -17.23 42.55
CA PRO A 176 2.62 -18.21 42.23
C PRO A 176 2.19 -19.68 41.95
N GLY A 177 2.88 -20.30 40.97
CA GLY A 177 3.27 -21.72 41.01
C GLY A 177 2.26 -22.78 40.57
N GLN A 178 2.44 -23.33 39.37
CA GLN A 178 2.27 -24.77 39.11
C GLN A 178 3.05 -25.21 37.87
N THR A 179 4.13 -25.94 38.12
CA THR A 179 4.81 -26.83 37.18
C THR A 179 3.97 -28.07 36.92
N SER A 180 3.58 -28.33 35.66
CA SER A 180 3.71 -29.64 34.99
C SER A 180 2.90 -29.66 33.69
N GLY A 181 3.58 -29.81 32.55
CA GLY A 181 2.97 -30.07 31.24
C GLY A 181 3.45 -29.09 30.17
N GLN A 182 4.72 -29.15 29.80
CA GLN A 182 5.28 -28.42 28.67
C GLN A 182 4.85 -29.09 27.35
N PRO A 183 4.16 -28.42 26.43
CA PRO A 183 4.42 -28.56 25.01
C PRO A 183 5.47 -27.52 24.62
N ASP A 184 6.61 -27.99 24.12
CA ASP A 184 7.44 -27.28 23.13
C ASP A 184 7.50 -25.73 23.19
N THR A 185 8.44 -25.18 23.96
CA THR A 185 8.72 -23.74 24.03
C THR A 185 9.44 -23.20 22.79
N GLN A 186 10.03 -24.05 21.95
CA GLN A 186 10.89 -23.62 20.83
C GLN A 186 10.08 -23.44 19.53
N GLY A 187 9.15 -24.36 19.25
CA GLY A 187 8.26 -24.33 18.11
C GLY A 187 7.20 -23.23 18.21
N GLN A 188 6.74 -22.91 19.42
CA GLN A 188 5.81 -21.80 19.62
C GLN A 188 6.48 -20.44 19.37
N ILE A 189 7.70 -20.22 19.90
CA ILE A 189 8.50 -19.01 19.65
C ILE A 189 8.87 -18.88 18.17
N ALA A 190 9.22 -19.98 17.50
CA ALA A 190 9.50 -19.98 16.07
C ALA A 190 8.25 -19.66 15.23
N SER A 191 7.06 -20.13 15.64
CA SER A 191 5.79 -19.83 14.95
C SER A 191 5.36 -18.37 15.09
N GLU A 192 5.54 -17.78 16.28
CA GLU A 192 5.31 -16.36 16.54
C GLU A 192 6.31 -15.51 15.75
N GLY A 193 7.59 -15.88 15.77
CA GLY A 193 8.64 -15.25 14.98
C GLY A 193 8.35 -15.29 13.48
N LYS A 194 7.85 -16.42 12.95
CA LYS A 194 7.42 -16.53 11.55
C LYS A 194 6.30 -15.54 11.22
N THR A 195 5.30 -15.43 12.09
CA THR A 195 4.17 -14.51 11.89
C THR A 195 4.66 -13.05 11.83
N ILE A 196 5.58 -12.68 12.73
CA ILE A 196 6.20 -11.35 12.73
C ILE A 196 7.01 -11.15 11.45
N PHE A 197 7.78 -12.14 11.01
CA PHE A 197 8.54 -12.08 9.76
C PHE A 197 7.63 -11.86 8.55
N ASP A 198 6.57 -12.66 8.41
CA ASP A 198 5.62 -12.56 7.30
C ASP A 198 4.96 -11.16 7.26
N THR A 199 4.69 -10.57 8.42
CA THR A 199 3.96 -9.29 8.52
C THR A 199 4.88 -8.07 8.39
N LYS A 200 6.11 -8.14 8.91
CA LYS A 200 6.98 -6.95 9.07
C LYS A 200 8.29 -7.02 8.29
N CYS A 201 8.67 -8.18 7.76
CA CYS A 201 10.00 -8.40 7.15
C CYS A 201 9.92 -8.89 5.70
N ALA A 202 8.95 -9.75 5.37
CA ALA A 202 8.84 -10.43 4.08
C ALA A 202 8.68 -9.48 2.88
N ALA A 203 8.19 -8.26 3.11
CA ALA A 203 8.09 -7.22 2.10
C ALA A 203 9.44 -6.81 1.51
N CYS A 204 10.52 -6.93 2.31
CA CYS A 204 11.85 -6.49 1.92
C CYS A 204 12.86 -7.64 1.86
N HIS A 205 12.65 -8.70 2.63
CA HIS A 205 13.59 -9.79 2.83
C HIS A 205 13.00 -11.13 2.42
N THR A 206 13.86 -12.00 1.88
CA THR A 206 13.52 -13.41 1.63
C THR A 206 14.29 -14.32 2.59
N ILE A 207 13.93 -15.60 2.60
CA ILE A 207 14.70 -16.68 3.25
C ILE A 207 15.00 -17.74 2.19
N GLY A 208 16.23 -17.73 1.65
CA GLY A 208 16.69 -18.62 0.59
C GLY A 208 16.19 -18.25 -0.79
N GLY A 209 15.57 -17.07 -0.94
CA GLY A 209 15.04 -16.55 -2.21
C GLY A 209 15.94 -15.52 -2.88
N GLY A 210 17.11 -15.21 -2.30
CA GLY A 210 18.01 -14.17 -2.78
C GLY A 210 17.61 -12.75 -2.38
N LYS A 211 18.32 -11.77 -2.93
CA LYS A 211 18.13 -10.34 -2.59
C LYS A 211 16.80 -9.83 -3.16
N LEU A 212 16.09 -8.99 -2.38
CA LEU A 212 14.85 -8.32 -2.80
C LEU A 212 15.01 -6.79 -2.67
N VAL A 213 14.54 -6.18 -1.57
CA VAL A 213 14.85 -4.80 -1.18
C VAL A 213 16.05 -4.80 -0.24
N GLY A 214 16.05 -5.76 0.69
CA GLY A 214 17.15 -6.06 1.59
C GLY A 214 17.83 -7.40 1.25
N PRO A 215 18.87 -7.77 2.00
CA PRO A 215 19.57 -9.04 1.85
C PRO A 215 18.68 -10.25 2.16
N ASP A 216 19.03 -11.40 1.59
CA ASP A 216 18.46 -12.69 2.01
C ASP A 216 18.87 -12.99 3.46
N LEU A 217 17.93 -13.47 4.27
CA LEU A 217 18.15 -13.76 5.69
C LEU A 217 18.50 -15.23 5.96
N LYS A 218 18.57 -16.09 4.93
CA LYS A 218 19.06 -17.46 5.13
C LYS A 218 20.52 -17.45 5.61
N GLY A 219 20.76 -18.07 6.75
CA GLY A 219 22.05 -18.13 7.44
C GLY A 219 22.41 -16.86 8.20
N VAL A 220 21.47 -15.94 8.46
CA VAL A 220 21.76 -14.66 9.12
C VAL A 220 22.27 -14.86 10.55
N THR A 221 21.79 -15.87 11.26
CA THR A 221 22.20 -16.16 12.64
C THR A 221 23.56 -16.84 12.74
N VAL A 222 24.04 -17.40 11.62
CA VAL A 222 25.40 -17.93 11.46
C VAL A 222 26.36 -16.81 11.01
N SER A 223 25.89 -15.92 10.14
CA SER A 223 26.70 -14.88 9.51
C SER A 223 26.89 -13.63 10.39
N ARG A 224 26.02 -13.42 11.39
CA ARG A 224 26.02 -12.24 12.25
C ARG A 224 25.99 -12.63 13.72
N ASP A 225 26.66 -11.83 14.54
CA ASP A 225 26.54 -11.94 15.99
C ASP A 225 25.09 -11.68 16.43
N ILE A 226 24.58 -12.49 17.35
CA ILE A 226 23.18 -12.41 17.81
C ILE A 226 22.89 -11.10 18.54
N THR A 227 23.87 -10.56 19.27
CA THR A 227 23.72 -9.26 19.96
C THR A 227 23.64 -8.14 18.94
N TRP A 228 24.50 -8.16 17.93
CA TRP A 228 24.44 -7.22 16.82
C TRP A 228 23.10 -7.31 16.08
N LEU A 229 22.66 -8.53 15.73
CA LEU A 229 21.39 -8.75 15.03
C LEU A 229 20.19 -8.24 15.85
N THR A 230 20.19 -8.48 17.16
CA THR A 230 19.16 -7.98 18.08
C THR A 230 19.12 -6.46 18.09
N ASN A 231 20.29 -5.80 18.19
CA ASN A 231 20.38 -4.33 18.17
C ASN A 231 19.95 -3.76 16.81
N TRP A 232 20.32 -4.41 15.71
CA TRP A 232 19.93 -4.05 14.35
C TRP A 232 18.41 -4.11 14.16
N LEU A 233 17.77 -5.19 14.61
CA LEU A 233 16.31 -5.35 14.53
C LEU A 233 15.55 -4.32 15.38
N LYS A 234 16.08 -3.95 16.55
CA LYS A 234 15.45 -2.96 17.45
C LYS A 234 15.60 -1.52 16.97
N ALA A 235 16.79 -1.15 16.50
CA ALA A 235 17.14 0.25 16.26
C ALA A 235 18.20 0.39 15.14
N PRO A 236 17.83 0.09 13.88
CA PRO A 236 18.78 0.14 12.76
C PRO A 236 19.31 1.57 12.52
N ASP A 237 18.50 2.60 12.81
CA ASP A 237 18.89 4.01 12.75
C ASP A 237 20.04 4.35 13.72
N LYS A 238 20.03 3.75 14.92
CA LYS A 238 21.08 3.95 15.94
C LYS A 238 22.36 3.23 15.57
N VAL A 239 22.25 2.01 15.02
CA VAL A 239 23.43 1.26 14.56
C VAL A 239 24.09 2.00 13.39
N LEU A 240 23.33 2.49 12.41
CA LEU A 240 23.86 3.31 11.32
C LEU A 240 24.49 4.62 11.83
N ALA A 241 23.82 5.33 12.73
CA ALA A 241 24.33 6.58 13.31
C ALA A 241 25.61 6.38 14.13
N SER A 242 25.83 5.18 14.67
CA SER A 242 27.06 4.84 15.39
C SER A 242 28.29 4.66 14.49
N GLY A 243 28.09 4.64 13.16
CA GLY A 243 29.16 4.39 12.20
C GLY A 243 29.59 2.93 12.12
N ASP A 244 28.69 2.00 12.46
CA ASP A 244 28.97 0.56 12.38
C ASP A 244 29.37 0.18 10.94
N PRO A 245 30.52 -0.47 10.74
CA PRO A 245 31.07 -0.72 9.40
C PRO A 245 30.20 -1.70 8.60
N ILE A 246 29.58 -2.68 9.27
CA ILE A 246 28.70 -3.66 8.63
C ILE A 246 27.45 -2.97 8.12
N ALA A 247 26.81 -2.17 8.97
CA ALA A 247 25.60 -1.44 8.63
C ALA A 247 25.84 -0.44 7.49
N THR A 248 26.98 0.25 7.52
CA THR A 248 27.36 1.23 6.49
C THR A 248 27.63 0.56 5.14
N GLU A 249 28.29 -0.60 5.14
CA GLU A 249 28.52 -1.38 3.92
C GLU A 249 27.21 -1.92 3.33
N LEU A 250 26.34 -2.50 4.17
CA LEU A 250 25.02 -2.97 3.74
C LEU A 250 24.18 -1.82 3.17
N LEU A 251 24.19 -0.65 3.80
CA LEU A 251 23.46 0.50 3.28
C LEU A 251 23.92 0.86 1.86
N LYS A 252 25.24 0.86 1.62
CA LYS A 252 25.80 1.15 0.29
C LYS A 252 25.44 0.06 -0.73
N GLU A 253 25.48 -1.21 -0.33
CA GLU A 253 25.17 -2.35 -1.19
C GLU A 253 23.70 -2.33 -1.66
N PHE A 254 22.78 -1.92 -0.79
CA PHE A 254 21.33 -1.91 -1.04
C PHE A 254 20.82 -0.51 -1.40
N ASN A 255 21.49 0.15 -2.34
CA ASN A 255 21.08 1.43 -2.96
C ASN A 255 20.84 2.59 -1.98
N ASN A 256 21.53 2.60 -0.83
CA ASN A 256 21.31 3.56 0.25
C ASN A 256 19.87 3.56 0.79
N ILE A 257 19.17 2.42 0.72
CA ILE A 257 17.88 2.23 1.37
C ILE A 257 18.12 1.81 2.82
N PRO A 258 17.85 2.68 3.81
CA PRO A 258 17.99 2.28 5.22
C PRO A 258 16.86 1.34 5.62
N MET A 259 17.18 0.30 6.39
CA MET A 259 16.16 -0.51 7.05
C MET A 259 15.37 0.39 8.04
N PRO A 260 14.05 0.53 7.90
CA PRO A 260 13.27 1.38 8.77
C PRO A 260 13.17 0.80 10.18
N ASN A 261 12.91 1.65 11.17
CA ASN A 261 12.58 1.17 12.51
C ASN A 261 11.15 0.59 12.49
N LEU A 262 11.03 -0.70 12.82
CA LEU A 262 9.75 -1.43 12.78
C LEU A 262 9.00 -1.41 14.12
N GLY A 263 9.52 -0.71 15.13
CA GLY A 263 8.89 -0.58 16.45
C GLY A 263 8.76 -1.91 17.20
N LEU A 264 9.71 -2.83 17.02
CA LEU A 264 9.69 -4.15 17.62
C LEU A 264 10.01 -4.10 19.12
N SER A 265 9.21 -4.83 19.92
CA SER A 265 9.49 -5.10 21.33
C SER A 265 10.58 -6.17 21.52
N ASP A 266 11.15 -6.25 22.72
CA ASP A 266 12.18 -7.26 23.05
C ASP A 266 11.70 -8.70 22.86
N ALA A 267 10.41 -8.95 23.15
CA ALA A 267 9.79 -10.25 22.94
C ALA A 267 9.63 -10.59 21.45
N GLU A 268 9.22 -9.62 20.62
CA GLU A 268 9.12 -9.80 19.18
C GLU A 268 10.49 -10.05 18.54
N VAL A 269 11.52 -9.31 18.96
CA VAL A 269 12.89 -9.51 18.46
C VAL A 269 13.43 -10.88 18.86
N SER A 270 13.19 -11.31 20.10
CA SER A 270 13.58 -12.65 20.56
C SER A 270 12.88 -13.75 19.74
N SER A 271 11.60 -13.56 19.42
CA SER A 271 10.84 -14.50 18.60
C SER A 271 11.33 -14.55 17.16
N LEU A 272 11.66 -13.41 16.56
CA LEU A 272 12.29 -13.32 15.24
C LEU A 272 13.65 -14.01 15.19
N VAL A 273 14.51 -13.78 16.18
CA VAL A 273 15.82 -14.44 16.27
C VAL A 273 15.63 -15.95 16.41
N GLY A 274 14.68 -16.41 17.23
CA GLY A 274 14.34 -17.83 17.35
C GLY A 274 13.85 -18.44 16.04
N TYR A 275 13.03 -17.72 15.28
CA TYR A 275 12.61 -18.13 13.94
C TYR A 275 13.80 -18.21 12.97
N PHE A 276 14.68 -17.21 12.95
CA PHE A 276 15.89 -17.24 12.11
C PHE A 276 16.80 -18.43 12.44
N GLN A 277 17.00 -18.72 13.72
CA GLN A 277 17.75 -19.90 14.16
C GLN A 277 17.08 -21.22 13.71
N SER A 278 15.74 -21.25 13.69
CA SER A 278 14.99 -22.43 13.23
C SER A 278 15.14 -22.69 11.73
N VAL A 279 15.24 -21.64 10.91
CA VAL A 279 15.41 -21.77 9.45
C VAL A 279 16.88 -21.96 9.03
N ASP A 280 17.82 -21.45 9.84
CA ASP A 280 19.26 -21.60 9.60
C ASP A 280 19.77 -22.98 10.03
N GLY A 281 18.97 -23.72 10.80
CA GLY A 281 19.35 -24.94 11.47
C GLY A 281 20.12 -24.63 12.75
N THR A 282 19.68 -25.18 13.88
CA THR A 282 20.24 -24.89 15.21
C THR A 282 21.76 -25.12 15.23
N SER A 283 22.54 -24.06 15.40
CA SER A 283 23.94 -24.20 15.81
C SER A 283 24.36 -23.12 16.79
N VAL A 284 24.80 -23.59 17.95
CA VAL A 284 25.48 -22.83 19.00
C VAL A 284 26.90 -22.48 18.54
N ALA A 285 27.32 -21.24 18.85
CA ALA A 285 28.68 -20.67 18.93
C ALA A 285 29.41 -20.20 17.64
N ALA A 286 29.98 -19.00 17.77
CA ALA A 286 30.79 -18.17 16.84
C ALA A 286 32.33 -18.31 17.10
N PRO A 287 33.26 -17.58 16.42
CA PRO A 287 33.43 -17.24 14.99
C PRO A 287 34.88 -17.41 14.42
N ALA A 288 35.04 -17.15 13.10
CA ALA A 288 36.19 -16.57 12.33
C ALA A 288 36.94 -17.47 11.30
N PRO A 289 37.57 -16.92 10.22
CA PRO A 289 37.34 -15.67 9.47
C PRO A 289 37.12 -15.88 7.94
N ALA A 290 36.87 -14.75 7.26
CA ALA A 290 36.56 -14.56 5.84
C ALA A 290 37.53 -15.18 4.81
N GLN A 291 36.98 -15.58 3.66
CA GLN A 291 37.62 -15.33 2.37
C GLN A 291 36.60 -14.93 1.30
N GLU A 292 37.01 -13.87 0.60
CA GLU A 292 36.46 -13.28 -0.61
C GLU A 292 36.30 -14.32 -1.73
N THR A 293 35.20 -14.26 -2.47
CA THR A 293 35.27 -14.36 -3.93
C THR A 293 34.40 -13.28 -4.54
N SER A 294 35.11 -12.28 -5.07
CA SER A 294 34.60 -11.33 -6.06
C SER A 294 34.03 -12.10 -7.25
N GLY A 295 32.80 -11.75 -7.62
CA GLY A 295 32.12 -12.23 -8.81
C GLY A 295 31.09 -11.19 -9.26
N SER A 296 31.55 -9.96 -9.45
CA SER A 296 30.77 -8.88 -10.04
C SER A 296 30.45 -9.21 -11.50
N ALA A 297 29.18 -9.47 -11.77
CA ALA A 297 28.58 -9.21 -13.06
C ALA A 297 27.31 -8.42 -12.80
N SER A 298 27.49 -7.10 -12.78
CA SER A 298 26.46 -6.11 -13.04
C SER A 298 25.73 -6.51 -14.34
N ALA A 299 24.48 -6.91 -14.21
CA ALA A 299 23.54 -6.88 -15.31
C ALA A 299 22.57 -5.74 -15.01
N THR A 300 22.86 -4.59 -15.62
CA THR A 300 21.86 -3.62 -16.03
C THR A 300 20.75 -4.36 -16.75
N GLU A 301 19.71 -4.74 -16.02
CA GLU A 301 18.49 -5.24 -16.64
C GLU A 301 17.67 -4.03 -17.05
N THR A 302 17.89 -3.61 -18.30
CA THR A 302 16.93 -2.82 -19.05
C THR A 302 15.65 -3.65 -19.14
N ILE A 303 14.73 -3.45 -18.20
CA ILE A 303 13.41 -4.07 -18.21
C ILE A 303 12.59 -3.37 -19.28
N THR A 304 12.62 -3.91 -20.49
CA THR A 304 11.58 -3.70 -21.51
C THR A 304 10.55 -4.82 -21.34
N GLN A 305 9.81 -4.81 -20.22
CA GLN A 305 8.53 -5.51 -20.12
C GLN A 305 7.42 -4.47 -20.03
N PRO A 306 6.28 -4.65 -20.72
CA PRO A 306 5.19 -3.69 -20.65
C PRO A 306 4.68 -3.66 -19.21
N LEU A 307 4.78 -2.48 -18.58
CA LEU A 307 4.10 -2.19 -17.32
C LEU A 307 2.61 -2.50 -17.55
N THR A 308 2.10 -3.55 -16.90
CA THR A 308 0.70 -4.01 -17.07
C THR A 308 -0.32 -3.08 -16.44
N GLY A 309 0.10 -1.99 -15.80
CA GLY A 309 -0.75 -0.94 -15.25
C GLY A 309 -0.79 0.33 -16.10
N ASP A 310 -1.82 1.15 -15.91
CA ASP A 310 -1.99 2.46 -16.54
C ASP A 310 -1.32 3.56 -15.67
N PRO A 311 -0.19 4.15 -16.10
CA PRO A 311 0.49 5.19 -15.33
C PRO A 311 -0.36 6.46 -15.15
N ALA A 312 -1.26 6.76 -16.09
CA ALA A 312 -2.16 7.91 -15.98
C ALA A 312 -3.25 7.65 -14.92
N TYR A 313 -3.74 6.41 -14.82
CA TYR A 313 -4.66 6.02 -13.76
C TYR A 313 -3.95 5.96 -12.39
N GLY A 314 -2.73 5.41 -12.35
CA GLY A 314 -1.88 5.42 -11.15
C GLY A 314 -1.64 6.83 -10.61
N LYS A 315 -1.40 7.80 -11.50
CA LYS A 315 -1.30 9.22 -11.12
C LYS A 315 -2.56 9.73 -10.42
N LYS A 316 -3.75 9.35 -10.89
CA LYS A 316 -5.03 9.76 -10.30
C LYS A 316 -5.27 9.15 -8.93
N LEU A 317 -4.87 7.89 -8.73
CA LEU A 317 -4.88 7.23 -7.42
C LEU A 317 -3.90 7.94 -6.45
N PHE A 318 -2.71 8.30 -6.94
CA PHE A 318 -1.70 9.01 -6.15
C PHE A 318 -2.19 10.41 -5.72
N THR A 319 -2.74 11.19 -6.66
CA THR A 319 -3.21 12.57 -6.41
C THR A 319 -4.53 12.64 -5.64
N GLY A 320 -5.27 11.54 -5.57
CA GLY A 320 -6.61 11.49 -4.98
C GLY A 320 -7.72 11.99 -5.90
N GLU A 321 -7.46 12.14 -7.20
CA GLU A 321 -8.52 12.36 -8.20
C GLU A 321 -9.47 11.16 -8.27
N VAL A 322 -8.94 9.96 -8.05
CA VAL A 322 -9.70 8.73 -7.89
C VAL A 322 -9.45 8.17 -6.49
N ALA A 323 -10.54 7.81 -5.81
CA ALA A 323 -10.48 7.20 -4.49
C ALA A 323 -10.01 5.74 -4.58
N LEU A 324 -9.25 5.30 -3.58
CA LEU A 324 -8.88 3.89 -3.42
C LEU A 324 -10.14 3.05 -3.13
N VAL A 325 -10.23 1.86 -3.73
CA VAL A 325 -11.38 0.95 -3.67
C VAL A 325 -11.72 0.61 -2.22
N ASN A 326 -10.71 0.34 -1.40
CA ASN A 326 -10.89 -0.03 0.00
C ASN A 326 -10.96 1.18 0.95
N GLY A 327 -11.01 2.42 0.44
CA GLY A 327 -11.25 3.62 1.23
C GLY A 327 -10.04 4.24 1.94
N GLY A 328 -8.82 3.81 1.61
CA GLY A 328 -7.58 4.40 2.13
C GLY A 328 -7.35 5.85 1.66
N THR A 329 -6.47 6.57 2.37
CA THR A 329 -6.05 7.93 1.95
C THR A 329 -5.23 7.87 0.65
N HIS A 330 -5.35 8.89 -0.20
CA HIS A 330 -4.49 9.01 -1.37
C HIS A 330 -3.04 9.34 -0.97
N CYS A 331 -2.08 8.84 -1.74
CA CYS A 331 -0.66 8.88 -1.38
C CYS A 331 -0.11 10.32 -1.30
N MET A 332 -0.58 11.23 -2.16
CA MET A 332 -0.15 12.63 -2.19
C MET A 332 -0.46 13.40 -0.89
N ALA A 333 -1.39 12.92 -0.06
CA ALA A 333 -1.67 13.54 1.22
C ALA A 333 -0.43 13.58 2.14
N CYS A 334 0.44 12.57 1.99
CA CYS A 334 1.65 12.43 2.79
C CYS A 334 2.94 12.50 1.97
N HIS A 335 2.92 12.14 0.69
CA HIS A 335 4.10 12.06 -0.15
C HIS A 335 4.12 13.11 -1.27
N SER A 336 5.31 13.44 -1.73
CA SER A 336 5.54 14.22 -2.95
C SER A 336 6.13 13.37 -4.08
N VAL A 337 5.86 13.76 -5.31
CA VAL A 337 6.46 13.23 -6.54
C VAL A 337 6.71 14.43 -7.45
N GLU A 338 7.80 14.43 -8.21
CA GLU A 338 8.07 15.51 -9.14
C GLU A 338 7.05 15.48 -10.31
N GLY A 339 6.59 16.65 -10.76
CA GLY A 339 5.64 16.74 -11.88
C GLY A 339 4.14 16.67 -11.52
N VAL A 340 3.79 16.54 -10.23
CA VAL A 340 2.40 16.70 -9.76
C VAL A 340 2.11 18.11 -9.22
N GLY A 341 1.95 19.06 -10.14
CA GLY A 341 1.38 20.38 -9.85
C GLY A 341 2.34 21.43 -9.26
N VAL A 342 1.84 22.65 -9.07
CA VAL A 342 2.63 23.84 -8.63
C VAL A 342 2.90 23.82 -7.12
N LEU A 343 2.14 23.03 -6.36
CA LEU A 343 2.32 22.81 -4.94
C LEU A 343 2.67 21.34 -4.78
N ASP A 344 3.97 21.08 -4.69
CA ASP A 344 4.55 19.76 -4.39
C ASP A 344 3.80 19.12 -3.19
N GLY A 345 3.61 17.80 -3.21
CA GLY A 345 2.65 17.07 -2.36
C GLY A 345 2.88 17.15 -0.84
N GLY A 346 2.30 16.22 -0.09
CA GLY A 346 2.47 16.15 1.37
C GLY A 346 3.94 16.00 1.77
N ALA A 347 4.36 16.71 2.82
CA ALA A 347 5.74 16.66 3.36
C ALA A 347 5.89 15.73 4.56
N LEU A 348 4.87 14.93 4.88
CA LEU A 348 4.87 14.03 6.04
C LEU A 348 5.69 12.76 5.78
N GLY A 349 5.68 12.28 4.53
CA GLY A 349 6.44 11.14 4.03
C GLY A 349 7.56 11.57 3.09
N PRO A 350 8.45 10.64 2.71
CA PRO A 350 9.53 10.92 1.78
C PRO A 350 9.01 11.27 0.37
N ASN A 351 9.82 12.02 -0.37
CA ASN A 351 9.64 12.19 -1.80
C ASN A 351 9.81 10.83 -2.51
N LEU A 352 8.86 10.50 -3.38
CA LEU A 352 8.75 9.24 -4.10
C LEU A 352 9.17 9.33 -5.57
N THR A 353 9.68 10.47 -6.06
CA THR A 353 10.08 10.65 -7.48
C THR A 353 10.95 9.50 -7.97
N HIS A 354 12.01 9.18 -7.22
CA HIS A 354 12.96 8.12 -7.56
C HIS A 354 12.73 6.84 -6.77
N VAL A 355 11.50 6.54 -6.37
CA VAL A 355 11.21 5.33 -5.58
C VAL A 355 11.40 4.06 -6.43
N TYR A 356 11.09 4.12 -7.72
CA TYR A 356 11.20 2.97 -8.62
C TYR A 356 12.65 2.51 -8.82
N SER A 357 13.58 3.41 -9.07
CA SER A 357 15.02 3.12 -9.24
C SER A 357 15.68 2.75 -7.92
N ARG A 358 15.22 3.33 -6.80
CA ARG A 358 15.75 2.97 -5.48
C ARG A 358 15.40 1.53 -5.13
N TYR A 359 14.12 1.17 -5.19
CA TYR A 359 13.60 -0.12 -4.71
C TYR A 359 13.58 -1.22 -5.77
N GLY A 360 13.69 -0.86 -7.05
CA GLY A 360 13.43 -1.77 -8.16
C GLY A 360 11.96 -2.15 -8.29
N GLN A 361 11.60 -2.81 -9.39
CA GLN A 361 10.22 -3.20 -9.67
C GLN A 361 9.65 -4.17 -8.62
N SER A 362 10.39 -5.25 -8.33
CA SER A 362 9.95 -6.30 -7.39
C SER A 362 9.87 -5.77 -5.96
N GLY A 363 10.85 -4.98 -5.53
CA GLY A 363 10.89 -4.39 -4.20
C GLY A 363 9.80 -3.35 -3.95
N LEU A 364 9.53 -2.51 -4.96
CA LEU A 364 8.45 -1.54 -4.88
C LEU A 364 7.07 -2.21 -4.92
N ALA A 365 6.89 -3.25 -5.74
CA ALA A 365 5.65 -4.04 -5.76
C ALA A 365 5.36 -4.64 -4.38
N ALA A 366 6.35 -5.30 -3.75
CA ALA A 366 6.20 -5.88 -2.41
C ALA A 366 5.92 -4.82 -1.33
N SER A 367 6.52 -3.62 -1.47
CA SER A 367 6.27 -2.49 -0.59
C SER A 367 4.85 -1.93 -0.73
N LEU A 368 4.29 -1.90 -1.95
CA LEU A 368 2.92 -1.47 -2.21
C LEU A 368 1.88 -2.49 -1.75
N GLU A 369 2.21 -3.78 -1.80
CA GLU A 369 1.32 -4.85 -1.36
C GLU A 369 1.08 -4.82 0.16
N SER A 370 2.15 -4.66 0.93
CA SER A 370 2.11 -4.80 2.40
C SER A 370 2.16 -3.47 3.16
N LEU A 371 2.63 -2.39 2.52
CA LEU A 371 2.81 -1.05 3.10
C LEU A 371 3.46 -1.12 4.51
N PRO A 372 4.64 -1.76 4.65
CA PRO A 372 5.14 -2.27 5.93
C PRO A 372 5.71 -1.20 6.86
N PHE A 373 5.60 0.08 6.49
CA PHE A 373 6.14 1.20 7.25
C PHE A 373 5.19 1.55 8.41
N PRO A 374 5.67 1.72 9.66
CA PRO A 374 4.79 1.90 10.82
C PRO A 374 3.72 2.99 10.67
N THR A 375 4.09 4.14 10.10
CA THR A 375 3.16 5.24 9.83
C THR A 375 2.07 4.85 8.82
N MET A 376 2.41 4.05 7.82
CA MET A 376 1.47 3.61 6.78
C MET A 376 0.62 2.42 7.23
N GLN A 377 1.18 1.48 7.99
CA GLN A 377 0.42 0.36 8.57
C GLN A 377 -0.75 0.87 9.40
N GLY A 378 -0.56 1.90 10.22
CA GLY A 378 -1.66 2.48 11.02
C GLY A 378 -2.76 3.11 10.17
N VAL A 379 -2.43 3.67 9.00
CA VAL A 379 -3.37 4.36 8.12
C VAL A 379 -4.12 3.40 7.19
N PHE A 380 -3.44 2.36 6.72
CA PHE A 380 -3.97 1.37 5.75
C PHE A 380 -4.40 0.05 6.40
N ALA A 381 -4.30 -0.09 7.72
CA ALA A 381 -4.80 -1.25 8.46
C ALA A 381 -6.28 -1.51 8.15
N GLY A 382 -6.56 -2.60 7.43
CA GLY A 382 -7.92 -2.99 7.01
C GLY A 382 -8.39 -2.37 5.70
N MET A 383 -7.57 -1.55 5.03
CA MET A 383 -7.85 -0.94 3.73
C MET A 383 -6.69 -1.17 2.75
N PRO A 384 -6.30 -2.44 2.47
CA PRO A 384 -5.16 -2.73 1.61
C PRO A 384 -5.40 -2.26 0.18
N LEU A 385 -4.32 -1.98 -0.55
CA LEU A 385 -4.43 -1.69 -1.99
C LEU A 385 -4.83 -2.96 -2.74
N THR A 386 -5.73 -2.82 -3.71
CA THR A 386 -6.07 -3.91 -4.62
C THR A 386 -4.93 -4.18 -5.60
N SER A 387 -4.84 -5.39 -6.14
CA SER A 387 -3.78 -5.73 -7.10
C SER A 387 -3.77 -4.83 -8.34
N SER A 388 -4.94 -4.36 -8.81
CA SER A 388 -5.03 -3.39 -9.91
C SER A 388 -4.44 -2.03 -9.53
N GLU A 389 -4.78 -1.51 -8.34
CA GLU A 389 -4.23 -0.23 -7.88
C GLU A 389 -2.71 -0.31 -7.67
N GLN A 390 -2.20 -1.45 -7.20
CA GLN A 390 -0.77 -1.68 -7.02
C GLN A 390 -0.02 -1.61 -8.36
N VAL A 391 -0.52 -2.27 -9.41
CA VAL A 391 0.15 -2.26 -10.72
C VAL A 391 0.06 -0.90 -11.42
N ASP A 392 -1.05 -0.17 -11.24
CA ASP A 392 -1.21 1.19 -11.77
C ASP A 392 -0.30 2.19 -11.06
N LEU A 393 -0.22 2.13 -9.72
CA LEU A 393 0.72 2.94 -8.94
C LEU A 393 2.18 2.62 -9.26
N LEU A 394 2.52 1.33 -9.41
CA LEU A 394 3.84 0.89 -9.83
C LEU A 394 4.21 1.45 -11.21
N ALA A 395 3.28 1.38 -12.17
CA ALA A 395 3.47 1.94 -13.51
C ALA A 395 3.66 3.46 -13.48
N TYR A 396 2.91 4.17 -12.63
CA TYR A 396 3.08 5.60 -12.43
C TYR A 396 4.47 5.93 -11.86
N PHE A 397 4.90 5.25 -10.79
CA PHE A 397 6.23 5.47 -10.21
C PHE A 397 7.37 5.15 -11.19
N ALA A 398 7.20 4.14 -12.03
CA ALA A 398 8.14 3.87 -13.12
C ALA A 398 8.19 5.02 -14.13
N SER A 399 7.03 5.56 -14.52
CA SER A 399 6.97 6.66 -15.51
C SER A 399 7.63 7.94 -15.02
N VAL A 400 7.39 8.36 -13.77
CA VAL A 400 7.94 9.61 -13.22
C VAL A 400 9.44 9.53 -12.96
N ASP A 401 9.97 8.32 -12.77
CA ASP A 401 11.39 8.10 -12.53
C ASP A 401 12.20 8.07 -13.84
N LEU A 402 11.54 7.68 -14.94
CA LEU A 402 12.09 7.69 -16.30
C LEU A 402 11.95 9.06 -16.98
N GLU A 403 11.04 9.91 -16.51
CA GLU A 403 10.87 11.28 -17.00
C GLU A 403 11.97 12.20 -16.46
N THR A 404 13.05 12.36 -17.22
CA THR A 404 13.99 13.48 -17.03
C THR A 404 13.42 14.76 -17.66
N GLU A 405 12.30 15.29 -17.15
CA GLU A 405 11.76 16.54 -17.67
C GLU A 405 12.27 17.74 -16.88
N THR A 406 12.91 18.64 -17.61
CA THR A 406 13.39 19.93 -17.11
C THR A 406 12.30 20.68 -16.34
N PRO A 407 12.64 21.38 -15.23
CA PRO A 407 11.65 22.13 -14.48
C PRO A 407 10.90 23.06 -15.44
N ASN A 408 9.57 23.01 -15.39
CA ASN A 408 8.67 23.80 -16.24
C ASN A 408 8.91 25.31 -16.01
N GLN A 409 9.98 25.83 -16.60
CA GLN A 409 10.37 27.23 -16.54
C GLN A 409 9.30 28.11 -17.17
N GLN A 410 8.52 27.60 -18.13
CA GLN A 410 7.43 28.36 -18.74
C GLN A 410 6.37 28.75 -17.72
N ASN A 411 5.97 27.84 -16.82
CA ASN A 411 5.00 28.18 -15.75
C ASN A 411 5.60 29.11 -14.70
N PHE A 412 6.90 28.96 -14.37
CA PHE A 412 7.60 29.86 -13.45
C PHE A 412 7.68 31.30 -13.98
N TRP A 413 8.04 31.48 -15.26
CA TRP A 413 8.07 32.80 -15.91
C TRP A 413 6.68 33.40 -16.12
N LEU A 414 5.65 32.58 -16.36
CA LEU A 414 4.25 33.05 -16.44
C LEU A 414 3.70 33.52 -15.08
N VAL A 415 3.97 32.79 -14.00
CA VAL A 415 3.52 33.15 -12.65
C VAL A 415 4.29 34.37 -12.13
N LEU A 416 5.61 34.44 -12.31
CA LEU A 416 6.39 35.63 -11.96
C LEU A 416 6.01 36.83 -12.84
N GLY A 417 5.80 36.62 -14.13
CA GLY A 417 5.40 37.68 -15.07
C GLY A 417 4.04 38.29 -14.72
N SER A 418 3.04 37.44 -14.41
CA SER A 418 1.70 37.89 -14.02
C SER A 418 1.69 38.56 -12.64
N GLY A 419 2.44 38.03 -11.66
CA GLY A 419 2.61 38.66 -10.36
C GLY A 419 3.28 40.03 -10.45
N SER A 420 4.33 40.15 -11.27
CA SER A 420 5.06 41.40 -11.50
C SER A 420 4.20 42.44 -12.23
N ALA A 421 3.38 42.01 -13.20
CA ALA A 421 2.44 42.89 -13.90
C ALA A 421 1.35 43.43 -12.96
N LEU A 422 0.76 42.58 -12.11
CA LEU A 422 -0.23 43.00 -11.13
C LEU A 422 0.35 43.95 -10.09
N ALA A 423 1.56 43.65 -9.58
CA ALA A 423 2.26 44.53 -8.64
C ALA A 423 2.62 45.88 -9.27
N SER A 424 3.04 45.89 -10.54
CA SER A 424 3.34 47.12 -11.29
C SER A 424 2.09 47.96 -11.52
N VAL A 425 0.96 47.34 -11.90
CA VAL A 425 -0.33 48.03 -12.05
C VAL A 425 -0.79 48.60 -10.71
N TRP A 426 -0.62 47.87 -9.61
CA TRP A 426 -0.95 48.35 -8.27
C TRP A 426 -0.07 49.52 -7.84
N PHE A 427 1.25 49.44 -8.03
CA PHE A 427 2.18 50.55 -7.73
C PHE A 427 1.95 51.78 -8.61
N ILE A 428 1.69 51.60 -9.91
CA ILE A 428 1.35 52.71 -10.82
C ILE A 428 0.02 53.34 -10.41
N GLY A 429 -0.97 52.52 -10.03
CA GLY A 429 -2.23 52.98 -9.45
C GLY A 429 -1.98 53.81 -8.19
N MET A 430 -1.16 53.33 -7.26
CA MET A 430 -0.77 54.11 -6.09
C MET A 430 -0.09 55.41 -6.50
N LEU A 431 0.85 55.43 -7.44
CA LEU A 431 1.51 56.67 -7.89
C LEU A 431 0.55 57.69 -8.52
N PHE A 432 -0.54 57.26 -9.15
CA PHE A 432 -1.56 58.16 -9.72
C PHE A 432 -2.62 58.62 -8.69
N PHE A 433 -2.96 57.78 -7.72
CA PHE A 433 -4.00 58.06 -6.73
C PHE A 433 -3.45 58.62 -5.41
N TRP A 434 -2.19 58.35 -5.07
CA TRP A 434 -1.49 58.87 -3.88
C TRP A 434 -1.32 60.39 -3.90
N PRO A 435 -0.97 61.05 -5.03
CA PRO A 435 -0.96 62.51 -5.11
C PRO A 435 -2.36 63.13 -5.05
N ARG A 436 -3.41 62.32 -5.29
CA ARG A 436 -4.82 62.71 -5.15
C ARG A 436 -5.38 62.42 -3.77
N GLN A 437 -4.56 61.93 -2.83
CA GLN A 437 -4.98 61.85 -1.43
C GLN A 437 -5.39 63.24 -0.97
N ARG A 438 -6.59 63.29 -0.38
CA ARG A 438 -7.18 64.53 0.11
C ARG A 438 -6.19 65.14 1.10
N LEU A 439 -5.81 66.40 0.86
CA LEU A 439 -4.97 67.19 1.77
C LEU A 439 -5.34 66.86 3.22
N SER A 440 -4.34 66.55 4.05
CA SER A 440 -4.59 66.25 5.45
C SER A 440 -5.31 67.42 6.11
N LEU A 441 -6.06 67.17 7.18
CA LEU A 441 -6.86 68.21 7.85
C LEU A 441 -6.01 69.45 8.18
N SER A 442 -4.76 69.26 8.60
CA SER A 442 -3.80 70.33 8.87
C SER A 442 -3.38 71.12 7.63
N GLN A 443 -3.25 70.46 6.47
CA GLN A 443 -2.96 71.12 5.20
C GLN A 443 -4.17 71.88 4.65
N ARG A 444 -5.40 71.38 4.83
CA ARG A 444 -6.64 72.09 4.46
C ARG A 444 -6.85 73.33 5.33
N LEU A 445 -6.60 73.22 6.64
CA LEU A 445 -6.68 74.34 7.58
C LEU A 445 -5.66 75.44 7.28
N ARG A 446 -4.44 75.07 6.86
CA ARG A 446 -3.43 76.05 6.39
C ARG A 446 -3.76 76.69 5.05
N LYS A 447 -4.36 75.95 4.11
CA LYS A 447 -4.61 76.43 2.74
C LYS A 447 -5.91 77.26 2.60
N TYR A 448 -6.94 76.94 3.38
CA TYR A 448 -8.26 77.58 3.27
C TYR A 448 -8.71 78.34 4.52
N GLY A 449 -7.92 78.29 5.61
CA GLY A 449 -7.95 79.27 6.69
C GLY A 449 -9.32 79.79 7.09
N LYS A 450 -10.25 78.90 7.46
CA LYS A 450 -11.43 79.18 8.28
C LYS A 450 -12.02 77.85 8.76
N LEU A 451 -12.26 77.79 10.07
CA LEU A 451 -13.03 76.76 10.75
C LEU A 451 -14.45 76.68 10.19
#